data_AF-A0A2N2VT11-F1
#
_entry.id   AF-A0A2N2VT11-F1
#
_cell.length_a   1.000
_cell.length_b   1.000
_cell.length_c   1.000
_cell.angle_alpha   90.00
_cell.angle_beta   90.00
_cell.angle_gamma   90.00
#
_symmetry.space_group_name_H-M   'P 1'
#
loop_
_entity.id
_entity.type
_entity.pdbx_description
1 polymer ?
#
loop_
_entity_poly.entity_id
_entity_poly.type
_entity_poly.pdbx_seq_one_letter_code
_entity_poly.pdbx_strand_id
1 'polypeptide(L)'
;RGGGDGSAPAPFDLFLASIGTCAGIFVKSFCDQRGIPTDGISLEQDMKFDPASHLITDINIRILLPASFPEKYKEAVINSANLCAVKRHLHNPPAMTVVAEIG
;
A
#
# COMPACT_ATOMS: atom_id res chain seq x y z
N ARG A 1 2.88 9.94 -18.22
CA ARG A 1 1.75 10.55 -18.96
C ARG A 1 0.84 9.41 -19.45
N GLY A 2 -0.40 9.33 -18.98
CA GLY A 2 -1.38 8.32 -19.39
C GLY A 2 -1.98 8.64 -20.75
N GLY A 3 -2.00 7.69 -21.67
CA GLY A 3 -2.49 7.84 -23.05
C GLY A 3 -4.02 7.66 -23.20
N GLY A 4 -4.82 8.17 -22.26
CA GLY A 4 -6.29 8.03 -22.25
C GLY A 4 -7.01 9.35 -21.94
N ASP A 5 -8.34 9.31 -21.88
CA ASP A 5 -9.24 10.45 -21.60
C ASP A 5 -9.24 10.91 -20.12
N GLY A 6 -8.47 10.25 -19.25
CA GLY A 6 -8.40 10.54 -17.82
C GLY A 6 -9.60 10.05 -17.01
N SER A 7 -10.44 9.17 -17.58
CA SER A 7 -11.60 8.59 -16.88
C SER A 7 -11.24 7.56 -15.79
N ALA A 8 -9.99 7.08 -15.78
CA ALA A 8 -9.48 6.11 -14.84
C ALA A 8 -8.04 6.44 -14.38
N PRO A 9 -7.60 5.94 -13.21
CA PRO A 9 -6.22 6.11 -12.75
C PRO A 9 -5.23 5.56 -13.77
N ALA A 10 -4.08 6.24 -13.95
CA ALA A 10 -3.01 5.66 -14.74
C ALA A 10 -2.51 4.37 -14.05
N PRO A 11 -1.91 3.41 -14.80
CA PRO A 11 -1.41 2.18 -14.20
C PRO A 11 -0.45 2.40 -13.03
N PHE A 12 0.38 3.44 -13.10
CA PHE A 12 1.28 3.81 -12.01
C PHE A 12 0.54 4.32 -10.77
N ASP A 13 -0.49 5.16 -10.95
CA ASP A 13 -1.32 5.64 -9.84
C ASP A 13 -2.09 4.49 -9.19
N LEU A 14 -2.61 3.56 -10.00
CA LEU A 14 -3.28 2.37 -9.50
C LEU A 14 -2.33 1.46 -8.72
N PHE A 15 -1.10 1.29 -9.21
CA PHE A 15 -0.04 0.59 -8.48
C PHE A 15 0.22 1.26 -7.13
N LEU A 16 0.39 2.58 -7.08
CA LEU A 16 0.60 3.31 -5.84
C LEU A 16 -0.58 3.18 -4.86
N ALA A 17 -1.81 3.27 -5.35
CA ALA A 17 -3.02 3.06 -4.54
C ALA A 17 -3.15 1.62 -4.00
N SER A 18 -2.63 0.64 -4.75
CA SER A 18 -2.63 -0.77 -4.32
C SER A 18 -1.78 -1.00 -3.07
N ILE A 19 -0.78 -0.16 -2.80
CA ILE A 19 0.10 -0.28 -1.63
C ILE A 19 -0.69 -0.06 -0.34
N GLY A 20 -1.43 1.06 -0.23
CA GLY A 20 -2.31 1.36 0.90
C GLY A 20 -3.43 0.33 1.05
N THR A 21 -4.02 -0.10 -0.08
CA THR A 21 -5.05 -1.16 -0.08
C THR A 21 -4.51 -2.48 0.47
N CYS A 22 -3.30 -2.89 0.04
CA CYS A 22 -2.66 -4.11 0.50
C CYS A 22 -2.36 -4.05 2.01
N ALA A 23 -1.85 -2.92 2.50
CA ALA A 23 -1.67 -2.72 3.94
C ALA A 23 -3.00 -2.82 4.71
N GLY A 24 -4.07 -2.19 4.20
CA GLY A 24 -5.40 -2.23 4.79
C GLY A 24 -6.00 -3.64 4.87
N ILE A 25 -5.83 -4.47 3.84
CA ILE A 25 -6.26 -5.88 3.85
C ILE A 25 -5.56 -6.66 4.97
N PHE A 26 -4.27 -6.43 5.18
CA PHE A 26 -3.52 -7.10 6.24
C PHE A 26 -3.98 -6.64 7.63
N VAL A 27 -4.18 -5.33 7.83
CA VAL A 27 -4.76 -4.77 9.06
C VAL A 27 -6.14 -5.37 9.34
N LYS A 28 -7.01 -5.44 8.32
CA LYS A 28 -8.34 -6.04 8.45
C LYS A 28 -8.24 -7.51 8.85
N SER A 29 -7.42 -8.30 8.16
CA SER A 29 -7.19 -9.71 8.47
C SER A 29 -6.71 -9.93 9.91
N PHE A 30 -5.79 -9.07 10.38
CA PHE A 30 -5.32 -9.09 11.77
C PHE A 30 -6.47 -8.88 12.77
N CYS A 31 -7.35 -7.92 12.49
CA CYS A 31 -8.51 -7.60 13.33
C CYS A 31 -9.54 -8.73 13.32
N ASP A 32 -9.89 -9.24 12.13
CA ASP A 32 -10.84 -10.33 11.93
C ASP A 32 -10.43 -11.58 12.73
N GLN A 33 -9.15 -11.98 12.67
CA GLN A 33 -8.61 -13.13 13.41
C GLN A 33 -8.70 -13.00 14.93
N ARG A 34 -8.85 -11.77 15.45
CA ARG A 34 -8.89 -11.46 16.89
C ARG A 34 -10.27 -10.99 17.34
N GLY A 35 -11.26 -10.97 16.44
CA GLY A 35 -12.59 -10.43 16.73
C GLY A 35 -12.56 -8.95 17.10
N ILE A 36 -11.61 -8.17 16.57
CA ILE A 36 -11.53 -6.72 16.81
C ILE A 36 -12.42 -6.02 15.77
N PRO A 37 -13.39 -5.18 16.18
CA PRO A 37 -14.18 -4.38 15.25
C PRO A 37 -13.29 -3.43 14.43
N THR A 38 -13.58 -3.32 13.14
CA THR A 38 -12.82 -2.44 12.23
C THR A 38 -13.45 -1.06 12.04
N ASP A 39 -14.62 -0.83 12.63
CA ASP A 39 -15.32 0.45 12.56
C ASP A 39 -14.43 1.59 13.07
N GLY A 40 -14.28 2.63 12.25
CA GLY A 40 -13.43 3.78 12.56
C GLY A 40 -11.92 3.56 12.38
N ILE A 41 -11.48 2.39 11.87
CA ILE A 41 -10.10 2.21 11.41
C ILE A 41 -9.98 2.75 9.97
N SER A 42 -8.99 3.59 9.72
CA SER A 42 -8.66 4.07 8.37
C SER A 42 -7.16 4.12 8.14
N LEU A 43 -6.76 4.14 6.87
CA LEU A 43 -5.37 4.27 6.47
C LEU A 43 -5.22 5.52 5.60
N GLU A 44 -4.23 6.34 5.93
CA GLU A 44 -3.83 7.49 5.11
C GLU A 44 -2.48 7.23 4.47
N GLN A 45 -2.41 7.29 3.14
CA GLN A 45 -1.17 7.16 2.38
C GLN A 45 -0.74 8.53 1.88
N ASP A 46 0.45 8.96 2.27
CA ASP A 46 1.12 10.17 1.79
C ASP A 46 2.36 9.78 0.98
N MET A 47 2.65 10.54 -0.08
CA MET A 47 3.73 10.22 -1.01
C MET A 47 4.55 11.46 -1.38
N LYS A 48 5.87 11.28 -1.47
CA LYS A 48 6.77 12.33 -1.99
C LYS A 48 7.19 12.02 -3.41
N PHE A 49 6.86 12.91 -4.32
CA PHE A 49 7.28 12.84 -5.71
C PHE A 49 8.59 13.60 -5.92
N ASP A 50 9.54 12.97 -6.59
CA ASP A 50 10.78 13.61 -7.02
C ASP A 50 10.68 14.02 -8.51
N PRO A 51 10.71 15.33 -8.81
CA PRO A 51 10.65 15.81 -10.19
C PRO A 51 11.84 15.39 -11.06
N ALA A 52 13.01 15.09 -10.47
CA ALA A 52 14.20 14.74 -11.24
C ALA A 52 14.16 13.29 -11.75
N SER A 53 13.80 12.34 -10.89
CA SER A 53 13.62 10.94 -11.28
C SER A 53 12.24 10.63 -11.86
N HIS A 54 11.25 11.52 -11.67
CA HIS A 54 9.84 11.29 -11.95
C HIS A 54 9.24 10.10 -11.18
N LEU A 55 9.81 9.76 -10.02
CA LEU A 55 9.39 8.64 -9.18
C LEU A 55 8.99 9.11 -7.78
N ILE A 56 8.34 8.20 -7.03
CA ILE A 56 8.02 8.40 -5.62
C ILE A 56 9.22 7.97 -4.77
N THR A 57 9.72 8.87 -3.92
CA THR A 57 10.86 8.61 -3.02
C THR A 57 10.42 8.07 -1.67
N ASP A 58 9.26 8.50 -1.20
CA ASP A 58 8.74 8.16 0.13
C ASP A 58 7.26 7.81 0.02
N ILE A 59 6.86 6.74 0.72
CA ILE A 59 5.45 6.37 0.92
C ILE A 59 5.24 6.17 2.41
N ASN A 60 4.40 7.01 3.00
CA ASN A 60 4.08 6.99 4.42
C ASN A 60 2.64 6.52 4.60
N ILE A 61 2.44 5.43 5.34
CA ILE A 61 1.11 4.93 5.68
C ILE A 61 0.88 5.19 7.17
N ARG A 62 -0.13 6.00 7.49
CA ARG A 62 -0.62 6.17 8.86
C ARG A 62 -1.87 5.32 9.05
N ILE A 63 -1.88 4.50 10.09
CA ILE A 63 -3.04 3.71 10.50
C ILE A 63 -3.74 4.49 11.61
N LEU A 64 -4.92 5.03 11.32
CA LEU A 64 -5.74 5.72 12.29
C LEU A 64 -6.61 4.69 13.00
N LEU A 65 -6.41 4.57 14.31
CA LEU A 65 -7.13 3.63 15.17
C LEU A 65 -8.12 4.43 16.04
N PRO A 66 -9.37 3.96 16.21
CA PRO A 66 -10.32 4.62 17.10
C PRO A 66 -9.88 4.50 18.57
N ALA A 67 -10.37 5.39 19.43
CA ALA A 67 -10.07 5.35 20.87
C ALA A 67 -10.48 4.04 21.57
N SER A 68 -11.41 3.29 20.98
CA SER A 68 -11.85 1.96 21.44
C SER A 68 -10.90 0.83 21.05
N PHE A 69 -9.89 1.08 20.20
CA PHE A 69 -8.95 0.06 19.77
C PHE A 69 -8.06 -0.41 20.92
N PRO A 70 -7.81 -1.72 21.12
CA PRO A 70 -6.99 -2.19 22.22
C PRO A 70 -5.52 -1.80 22.04
N GLU A 71 -5.00 -0.91 22.91
CA GLU A 71 -3.63 -0.37 22.81
C GLU A 71 -2.55 -1.45 22.73
N LYS A 72 -2.74 -2.59 23.42
CA LYS A 72 -1.84 -3.75 23.38
C LYS A 72 -1.57 -4.29 21.97
N TYR A 73 -2.45 -4.00 21.00
CA TYR A 73 -2.32 -4.47 19.62
C TYR A 73 -1.79 -3.43 18.65
N LYS A 74 -1.48 -2.21 19.09
CA LYS A 74 -1.01 -1.13 18.22
C LYS A 74 0.22 -1.52 17.40
N GLU A 75 1.27 -2.02 18.06
CA GLU A 75 2.47 -2.52 17.37
C GLU A 75 2.17 -3.75 16.49
N ALA A 76 1.27 -4.62 16.93
CA ALA A 76 0.90 -5.81 16.17
C ALA A 76 0.18 -5.47 14.86
N VAL A 77 -0.64 -4.41 14.85
CA VAL A 77 -1.29 -3.88 13.64
C VAL A 77 -0.26 -3.29 12.67
N ILE A 78 0.69 -2.50 13.17
CA ILE A 78 1.78 -1.95 12.36
C ILE A 78 2.58 -3.09 11.70
N ASN A 79 2.95 -4.10 12.50
CA ASN A 79 3.65 -5.27 12.00
C ASN A 79 2.83 -6.04 10.96
N SER A 80 1.51 -6.18 11.16
CA SER A 80 0.63 -6.79 10.17
C SER A 80 0.64 -6.04 8.84
N ALA A 81 0.50 -4.71 8.86
CA ALA A 81 0.60 -3.88 7.66
C ALA A 81 1.95 -4.01 6.96
N ASN A 82 3.05 -4.18 7.71
CA ASN A 82 4.39 -4.40 7.16
C ASN A 82 4.56 -5.75 6.45
N LEU A 83 3.71 -6.74 6.74
CA LEU A 83 3.72 -8.04 6.07
C LEU A 83 3.02 -8.01 4.70
N CYS A 84 2.47 -6.86 4.30
CA CYS A 84 1.70 -6.77 3.06
C CYS A 84 2.54 -7.20 1.84
N ALA A 85 1.90 -7.93 0.93
CA ALA A 85 2.59 -8.57 -0.18
C ALA A 85 3.30 -7.55 -1.09
N VAL A 86 2.66 -6.40 -1.36
CA VAL A 86 3.22 -5.36 -2.22
C VAL A 86 4.52 -4.81 -1.62
N LYS A 87 4.53 -4.45 -0.33
CA LYS A 87 5.74 -3.94 0.35
C LYS A 87 6.86 -4.98 0.35
N ARG A 88 6.54 -6.25 0.65
CA ARG A 88 7.53 -7.34 0.61
C ARG A 88 8.12 -7.54 -0.78
N HIS A 89 7.31 -7.43 -1.83
CA HIS A 89 7.75 -7.55 -3.21
C HIS A 89 8.68 -6.40 -3.61
N LEU A 90 8.41 -5.17 -3.16
CA LEU A 90 9.30 -4.02 -3.40
C LEU A 90 10.64 -4.15 -2.67
N HIS A 91 10.67 -4.74 -1.48
CA HIS A 91 11.93 -5.03 -0.78
C HIS A 91 12.71 -6.20 -1.39
N ASN A 92 12.06 -7.06 -2.16
CA ASN A 92 12.64 -8.21 -2.84
C ASN A 92 12.26 -8.18 -4.32
N PRO A 93 12.70 -7.16 -5.08
CA PRO A 93 12.21 -6.94 -6.43
C PRO A 93 12.61 -8.10 -7.34
N PRO A 94 11.71 -8.55 -8.24
CA PRO A 94 12.04 -9.59 -9.19
C PRO A 94 13.05 -9.08 -10.23
N ALA A 95 13.82 -10.00 -10.82
CA ALA A 95 14.53 -9.68 -12.05
C ALA A 95 13.51 -9.46 -13.18
N MET A 96 13.68 -8.36 -13.92
CA MET A 96 12.82 -8.02 -15.05
C MET A 96 13.63 -8.11 -16.34
N THR A 97 13.13 -8.87 -17.31
CA THR A 97 13.67 -8.95 -18.67
C THR A 97 12.60 -8.50 -19.66
N VAL A 98 13.02 -7.76 -20.68
CA VAL A 98 12.15 -7.32 -21.77
C VAL A 98 12.81 -7.74 -23.07
N VAL A 99 12.08 -8.48 -23.90
CA VAL A 99 12.53 -8.92 -25.22
C VAL A 99 11.57 -8.37 -26.27
N ALA A 100 12.13 -8.00 -27.42
CA ALA A 100 11.36 -7.65 -28.61
C ALA A 100 11.85 -8.53 -29.75
N GLU A 101 10.94 -9.18 -30.46
CA GLU A 101 11.24 -10.00 -31.62
C GLU A 101 10.51 -9.41 -32.84
N ILE A 102 11.24 -9.29 -33.94
CA ILE A 102 10.70 -8.89 -35.25
C ILE A 102 10.89 -10.11 -36.16
N GLY A 103 9.80 -10.60 -36.73
CA GLY A 103 9.78 -11.63 -37.77
C GLY A 103 9.41 -11.03 -39.12
#